data_AF-A0A7V0PLJ3-F1
#
_entry.id   AF-A0A7V0PLJ3-F1
#
_cell.length_a   1.000
_cell.length_b   1.000
_cell.length_c   1.000
_cell.angle_alpha   90.00
_cell.angle_beta   90.00
_cell.angle_gamma   90.00
#
_symmetry.space_group_name_H-M   'P 1'
#
loop_
_entity.id
_entity.type
_entity.pdbx_description
1 polymer ?
#
loop_
_entity_poly.entity_id
_entity_poly.type
_entity_poly.pdbx_seq_one_letter_code
_entity_poly.pdbx_strand_id
1 'polypeptide(L)'
;PGLALLTEWVGVGRIPTPASVAVIGGGNTAMDLARVLKGAGVAQVYVITHNGLPGPDVPDEDAMRALPREIVQAQEEGVEILAHRGVRRLLLRGERVVGVEMVHMKKLPDAAGRLRRVAFDGTETVLHVDMVVPAIGEEIDPAGLESLLNGAGHLEIDASGATASSGVFAGGDATLHGGTVTEAVGAGRRAAHGIDRWLREAPVAGPADRDEVAPVGIEGLNLAYYEQAPRARENVLPVAERGGDAEIDRGLSEEQAGGEARRCLSCGECLACDNCFTLCPDSAVLKTREAASDGSHYVFDYQHCKGCGLCANECPCGFIEMVAED
;
A
#
# COMPACT_ATOMS: atom_id res chain seq x y z
N PRO A 1 -13.39 -20.73 11.63
CA PRO A 1 -14.61 -20.01 12.08
C PRO A 1 -15.42 -19.39 10.93
N GLY A 2 -14.80 -18.58 10.04
CA GLY A 2 -15.49 -17.92 8.93
C GLY A 2 -16.08 -18.87 7.88
N LEU A 3 -15.34 -19.92 7.47
CA LEU A 3 -15.86 -20.92 6.53
C LEU A 3 -17.06 -21.69 7.10
N ALA A 4 -17.06 -21.97 8.41
CA ALA A 4 -18.19 -22.61 9.07
C ALA A 4 -19.42 -21.70 9.08
N LEU A 5 -19.24 -20.40 9.36
CA LEU A 5 -20.31 -19.40 9.28
C LEU A 5 -20.87 -19.27 7.86
N LEU A 6 -20.00 -19.21 6.84
CA LEU A 6 -20.42 -19.18 5.44
C LEU A 6 -21.16 -20.47 5.04
N THR A 7 -20.66 -21.62 5.48
CA THR A 7 -21.30 -22.93 5.23
C THR A 7 -22.66 -23.02 5.92
N GLU A 8 -22.76 -22.52 7.15
CA GLU A 8 -24.01 -22.43 7.90
C GLU A 8 -24.99 -21.47 7.20
N TRP A 9 -24.56 -20.31 6.74
CA TRP A 9 -25.42 -19.35 6.04
C TRP A 9 -25.87 -19.85 4.67
N VAL A 10 -24.98 -20.49 3.91
CA VAL A 10 -25.30 -21.16 2.64
C VAL A 10 -26.26 -22.33 2.89
N GLY A 11 -26.07 -23.09 3.97
CA GLY A 11 -26.94 -24.21 4.36
C GLY A 11 -28.31 -23.79 4.89
N VAL A 12 -28.41 -22.65 5.58
CA VAL A 12 -29.65 -22.10 6.15
C VAL A 12 -30.42 -21.24 5.13
N GLY A 13 -29.76 -20.73 4.10
CA GLY A 13 -30.39 -20.04 2.97
C GLY A 13 -30.99 -18.66 3.28
N ARG A 14 -30.63 -18.04 4.40
CA ARG A 14 -31.08 -16.69 4.77
C ARG A 14 -29.89 -15.82 5.19
N ILE A 15 -29.55 -14.86 4.33
CA ILE A 15 -28.59 -13.80 4.63
C ILE A 15 -29.34 -12.73 5.45
N PRO A 16 -28.80 -12.26 6.59
CA PRO A 16 -29.41 -11.17 7.35
C PRO A 16 -29.52 -9.88 6.51
N THR A 17 -30.64 -9.18 6.61
CA THR A 17 -30.87 -7.87 5.97
C THR A 17 -31.02 -6.79 7.05
N PRO A 18 -29.93 -6.37 7.70
CA PRO A 18 -29.98 -5.35 8.75
C PRO A 18 -30.38 -3.99 8.16
N ALA A 19 -31.14 -3.19 8.90
CA ALA A 19 -31.39 -1.80 8.53
C ALA A 19 -30.21 -0.90 8.94
N SER A 20 -29.48 -1.31 9.99
CA SER A 20 -28.36 -0.57 10.56
C SER A 20 -27.19 -1.49 10.95
N VAL A 21 -25.97 -1.11 10.58
CA VAL A 21 -24.75 -1.90 10.83
C VAL A 21 -23.64 -1.02 11.42
N ALA A 22 -22.94 -1.52 12.44
CA ALA A 22 -21.68 -0.95 12.89
C ALA A 22 -20.50 -1.86 12.53
N VAL A 23 -19.59 -1.37 11.69
CA VAL A 23 -18.31 -2.02 11.35
C VAL A 23 -17.24 -1.52 12.33
N ILE A 24 -16.59 -2.42 13.05
CA ILE A 24 -15.54 -2.08 14.02
C ILE A 24 -14.18 -2.26 13.37
N GLY A 25 -13.46 -1.18 13.14
CA GLY A 25 -12.16 -1.19 12.46
C GLY A 25 -11.85 0.12 11.77
N GLY A 26 -10.63 0.28 11.26
CA GLY A 26 -10.18 1.51 10.60
C GLY A 26 -9.17 1.30 9.47
N GLY A 27 -9.07 0.07 8.96
CA GLY A 27 -8.26 -0.28 7.78
C GLY A 27 -9.13 -0.49 6.53
N ASN A 28 -8.50 -0.88 5.42
CA ASN A 28 -9.17 -1.07 4.12
C ASN A 28 -10.38 -2.03 4.23
N THR A 29 -10.22 -3.18 4.89
CA THR A 29 -11.32 -4.15 5.09
C THR A 29 -12.57 -3.54 5.73
N ALA A 30 -12.39 -2.60 6.68
CA ALA A 30 -13.53 -1.93 7.32
C ALA A 30 -14.23 -0.96 6.35
N MET A 31 -13.47 -0.28 5.48
CA MET A 31 -14.03 0.57 4.42
C MET A 31 -14.76 -0.29 3.39
N ASP A 32 -14.13 -1.37 2.91
CA ASP A 32 -14.72 -2.29 1.93
C ASP A 32 -16.05 -2.83 2.42
N LEU A 33 -16.09 -3.37 3.65
CA LEU A 33 -17.32 -3.86 4.25
C LEU A 33 -18.39 -2.77 4.36
N ALA A 34 -18.01 -1.56 4.80
CA ALA A 34 -18.97 -0.47 4.95
C ALA A 34 -19.59 -0.07 3.60
N ARG A 35 -18.78 0.04 2.55
CA ARG A 35 -19.21 0.39 1.20
C ARG A 35 -20.04 -0.71 0.55
N VAL A 36 -19.62 -1.97 0.69
CA VAL A 36 -20.40 -3.13 0.23
C VAL A 36 -21.77 -3.17 0.91
N LEU A 37 -21.85 -2.91 2.21
CA LEU A 37 -23.12 -2.85 2.93
C LEU A 37 -24.03 -1.72 2.44
N LYS A 38 -23.47 -0.52 2.18
CA LYS A 38 -24.24 0.57 1.56
C LYS A 38 -24.72 0.20 0.15
N GLY A 39 -23.85 -0.38 -0.67
CA GLY A 39 -24.18 -0.85 -2.01
C GLY A 39 -25.23 -1.98 -2.03
N ALA A 40 -25.31 -2.78 -0.96
CA ALA A 40 -26.33 -3.79 -0.74
C ALA A 40 -27.66 -3.23 -0.20
N GLY A 41 -27.76 -1.92 0.01
CA GLY A 41 -29.00 -1.24 0.42
C GLY A 41 -29.22 -1.13 1.93
N VAL A 42 -28.17 -1.35 2.75
CA VAL A 42 -28.27 -1.07 4.20
C VAL A 42 -28.46 0.43 4.39
N ALA A 43 -29.54 0.82 5.06
CA ALA A 43 -29.92 2.23 5.19
C ALA A 43 -28.84 3.04 5.94
N GLN A 44 -28.38 2.50 7.07
CA GLN A 44 -27.41 3.17 7.93
C GLN A 44 -26.19 2.29 8.21
N VAL A 45 -25.01 2.78 7.85
CA VAL A 45 -23.74 2.09 8.08
C VAL A 45 -22.80 3.01 8.85
N TYR A 46 -22.28 2.51 9.95
CA TYR A 46 -21.31 3.19 10.79
C TYR A 46 -19.97 2.47 10.74
N VAL A 47 -18.88 3.23 10.73
CA VAL A 47 -17.54 2.71 11.01
C VAL A 47 -17.08 3.25 12.35
N ILE A 48 -16.78 2.36 13.29
CA ILE A 48 -16.25 2.72 14.61
C ILE A 48 -14.75 2.43 14.61
N THR A 49 -13.95 3.47 14.81
CA THR A 49 -12.50 3.37 14.75
C THR A 49 -11.83 4.13 15.90
N HIS A 50 -10.75 3.55 16.40
CA HIS A 50 -9.91 4.18 17.43
C HIS A 50 -9.08 5.35 16.89
N ASN A 51 -8.97 5.46 15.57
CA ASN A 51 -8.08 6.36 14.86
C ASN A 51 -8.82 7.60 14.34
N GLY A 52 -8.09 8.66 14.05
CA GLY A 52 -8.60 9.87 13.40
C GLY A 52 -8.71 9.70 11.88
N LEU A 53 -9.54 10.52 11.23
CA LEU A 53 -9.53 10.61 9.76
C LEU A 53 -8.16 11.13 9.30
N PRO A 54 -7.54 10.56 8.25
CA PRO A 54 -6.26 11.05 7.74
C PRO A 54 -6.37 12.50 7.29
N GLY A 55 -5.36 13.30 7.61
CA GLY A 55 -5.31 14.72 7.28
C GLY A 55 -3.95 15.33 7.63
N PRO A 56 -3.66 16.55 7.15
CA PRO A 56 -2.35 17.18 7.33
C PRO A 56 -1.95 17.39 8.79
N ASP A 57 -2.93 17.54 9.69
CA ASP A 57 -2.71 17.78 11.13
C ASP A 57 -2.85 16.51 11.99
N VAL A 58 -3.02 15.34 11.37
CA VAL A 58 -3.21 14.06 12.08
C VAL A 58 -1.92 13.26 11.99
N PRO A 59 -1.25 12.96 13.12
CA PRO A 59 -0.05 12.14 13.13
C PRO A 59 -0.31 10.76 12.49
N ASP A 60 0.66 10.24 11.74
CA ASP A 60 0.56 8.95 11.06
C ASP A 60 0.18 7.82 12.00
N GLU A 61 0.67 7.85 13.25
CA GLU A 61 0.30 6.85 14.23
C GLU A 61 -1.19 6.90 14.61
N ASP A 62 -1.84 8.06 14.56
CA ASP A 62 -3.24 8.25 14.95
C ASP A 62 -4.20 8.21 13.75
N ALA A 63 -3.71 8.38 12.52
CA ALA A 63 -4.51 8.29 11.31
C ALA A 63 -5.08 6.87 11.09
N MET A 64 -6.26 6.79 10.46
CA MET A 64 -6.80 5.54 9.94
C MET A 64 -5.83 4.95 8.91
N ARG A 65 -5.72 3.62 8.91
CA ARG A 65 -4.83 2.88 7.99
C ARG A 65 -5.52 2.53 6.66
N ALA A 66 -6.72 3.05 6.44
CA ALA A 66 -7.41 2.88 5.18
C ALA A 66 -6.92 3.90 4.14
N LEU A 67 -7.00 3.56 2.86
CA LEU A 67 -6.64 4.48 1.78
C LEU A 67 -7.49 5.76 1.87
N PRO A 68 -6.89 6.98 1.86
CA PRO A 68 -7.64 8.22 2.01
C PRO A 68 -8.79 8.38 1.01
N ARG A 69 -8.60 7.90 -0.22
CA ARG A 69 -9.66 7.91 -1.25
C ARG A 69 -10.88 7.07 -0.86
N GLU A 70 -10.68 5.91 -0.24
CA GLU A 70 -11.78 5.01 0.15
C GLU A 70 -12.57 5.58 1.33
N ILE A 71 -11.88 6.26 2.24
CA ILE A 71 -12.52 6.99 3.34
C ILE A 71 -13.45 8.07 2.78
N VAL A 72 -12.96 8.88 1.84
CA VAL A 72 -13.76 9.93 1.18
C VAL A 72 -14.95 9.31 0.43
N GLN A 73 -14.71 8.28 -0.40
CA GLN A 73 -15.77 7.62 -1.15
C GLN A 73 -16.83 6.97 -0.24
N ALA A 74 -16.43 6.36 0.88
CA ALA A 74 -17.37 5.82 1.86
C ALA A 74 -18.25 6.91 2.48
N GLN A 75 -17.66 8.06 2.82
CA GLN A 75 -18.42 9.21 3.34
C GLN A 75 -19.39 9.79 2.30
N GLU A 76 -18.95 9.90 1.04
CA GLU A 76 -19.81 10.30 -0.09
C GLU A 76 -21.00 9.36 -0.28
N GLU A 77 -20.80 8.05 -0.09
CA GLU A 77 -21.84 7.01 -0.14
C GLU A 77 -22.77 7.04 1.09
N GLY A 78 -22.46 7.86 2.10
CA GLY A 78 -23.26 8.03 3.31
C GLY A 78 -22.93 7.03 4.42
N VAL A 79 -21.69 6.55 4.48
CA VAL A 79 -21.12 5.86 5.65
C VAL A 79 -20.75 6.91 6.70
N GLU A 80 -21.17 6.69 7.95
CA GLU A 80 -20.82 7.58 9.07
C GLU A 80 -19.61 7.03 9.83
N ILE A 81 -18.52 7.80 9.87
CA ILE A 81 -17.28 7.39 10.54
C ILE A 81 -17.21 8.01 11.93
N LEU A 82 -17.30 7.16 12.94
CA LEU A 82 -17.19 7.49 14.36
C LEU A 82 -15.73 7.34 14.80
N ALA A 83 -14.93 8.36 14.50
CA ALA A 83 -13.51 8.44 14.85
C ALA A 83 -13.27 8.55 16.37
N HIS A 84 -12.10 8.10 16.81
CA HIS A 84 -11.69 8.08 18.23
C HIS A 84 -12.73 7.43 19.16
N ARG A 85 -13.42 6.39 18.67
CA ARG A 85 -14.38 5.60 19.44
C ARG A 85 -13.94 4.15 19.52
N GLY A 86 -14.13 3.54 20.69
CA GLY A 86 -13.94 2.11 20.90
C GLY A 86 -15.22 1.47 21.43
N VAL A 87 -15.41 0.17 21.19
CA VAL A 87 -16.56 -0.59 21.70
C VAL A 87 -16.24 -1.13 23.09
N ARG A 88 -17.04 -0.77 24.08
CA ARG A 88 -16.93 -1.25 25.46
C ARG A 88 -17.68 -2.56 25.66
N ARG A 89 -18.88 -2.67 25.10
CA ARG A 89 -19.69 -3.90 25.10
C ARG A 89 -20.81 -3.86 24.06
N LEU A 90 -21.28 -5.04 23.67
CA LEU A 90 -22.48 -5.22 22.87
C LEU A 90 -23.72 -5.16 23.78
N LEU A 91 -24.78 -4.54 23.28
CA LEU A 91 -26.08 -4.53 23.94
C LEU A 91 -26.98 -5.58 23.28
N LEU A 92 -27.51 -6.50 24.08
CA LEU A 92 -28.27 -7.64 23.59
C LEU A 92 -29.72 -7.59 24.09
N ARG A 93 -30.65 -8.04 23.26
CA ARG A 93 -32.01 -8.43 23.64
C ARG A 93 -32.20 -9.91 23.29
N GLY A 94 -32.06 -10.77 24.29
CA GLY A 94 -31.93 -12.22 24.07
C GLY A 94 -30.61 -12.50 23.35
N GLU A 95 -30.67 -13.22 22.23
CA GLU A 95 -29.50 -13.55 21.40
C GLU A 95 -29.24 -12.54 20.28
N ARG A 96 -30.03 -11.45 20.20
CA ARG A 96 -29.90 -10.44 19.15
C ARG A 96 -29.19 -9.20 19.65
N VAL A 97 -28.28 -8.68 18.84
CA VAL A 97 -27.67 -7.36 19.05
C VAL A 97 -28.73 -6.28 18.81
N VAL A 98 -28.76 -5.28 19.69
CA VAL A 98 -29.64 -4.09 19.59
C VAL A 98 -28.86 -2.78 19.68
N GLY A 99 -27.53 -2.87 19.76
CA GLY A 99 -26.64 -1.72 19.80
C GLY A 99 -25.27 -2.03 20.38
N VAL A 100 -24.44 -0.99 20.42
CA VAL A 100 -23.09 -1.00 20.99
C VAL A 100 -22.93 0.16 21.95
N GLU A 101 -22.34 -0.11 23.11
CA GLU A 101 -21.87 0.94 24.01
C GLU A 101 -20.44 1.30 23.59
N MET A 102 -20.25 2.57 23.22
CA MET A 102 -18.98 3.11 22.77
C MET A 102 -18.40 4.06 23.83
N VAL A 103 -17.09 4.22 23.80
CA VAL A 103 -16.35 5.16 24.65
C VAL A 103 -15.36 5.95 23.80
N HIS A 104 -15.03 7.18 24.20
CA HIS A 104 -13.93 7.90 23.57
C HIS A 104 -12.60 7.22 23.87
N MET A 105 -11.76 7.16 22.84
CA MET A 105 -10.42 6.57 22.89
C MET A 105 -9.39 7.61 22.46
N LYS A 106 -8.24 7.64 23.13
CA LYS A 106 -7.08 8.44 22.68
C LYS A 106 -5.79 7.65 22.87
N LYS A 107 -4.81 7.91 22.03
CA LYS A 107 -3.44 7.48 22.28
C LYS A 107 -2.75 8.43 23.26
N LEU A 108 -2.26 7.89 24.37
CA LEU A 108 -1.47 8.61 25.37
C LEU A 108 -0.14 7.88 25.60
N PRO A 109 0.97 8.59 25.79
CA PRO A 109 2.24 7.96 26.12
C PRO A 109 2.16 7.30 27.50
N ASP A 110 2.68 6.09 27.62
CA ASP A 110 2.91 5.43 28.90
C ASP A 110 4.17 5.99 29.59
N ALA A 111 4.47 5.51 30.80
CA ALA A 111 5.64 5.95 31.57
C ALA A 111 6.99 5.70 30.85
N ALA A 112 7.02 4.84 29.82
CA ALA A 112 8.18 4.58 28.97
C ALA A 112 8.11 5.34 27.63
N GLY A 113 7.17 6.27 27.46
CA GLY A 113 6.97 7.05 26.24
C GLY A 113 6.25 6.32 25.11
N ARG A 114 5.81 5.07 25.31
CA ARG A 114 5.11 4.31 24.26
C ARG A 114 3.65 4.69 24.23
N LEU A 115 3.12 5.02 23.07
CA LEU A 115 1.71 5.34 22.91
C LEU A 115 0.83 4.12 23.17
N ARG A 116 -0.07 4.25 24.15
CA ARG A 116 -1.12 3.27 24.46
C ARG A 116 -2.49 3.88 24.22
N ARG A 117 -3.42 3.07 23.74
CA ARG A 117 -4.82 3.47 23.63
C ARG A 117 -5.45 3.44 25.03
N VAL A 118 -6.08 4.53 25.42
CA VAL A 118 -6.73 4.70 26.72
C VAL A 118 -8.19 5.07 26.48
N ALA A 119 -9.09 4.38 27.16
CA ALA A 119 -10.51 4.69 27.20
C ALA A 119 -10.78 5.78 28.24
N PHE A 120 -11.67 6.72 27.93
CA PHE A 120 -12.05 7.81 28.82
C PHE A 120 -13.39 7.52 29.48
N ASP A 121 -13.38 7.06 30.72
CA ASP A 121 -14.60 6.83 31.50
C ASP A 121 -15.44 8.12 31.62
N GLY A 122 -16.76 7.97 31.59
CA GLY A 122 -17.71 9.10 31.61
C GLY A 122 -18.03 9.68 30.22
N THR A 123 -17.47 9.10 29.16
CA THR A 123 -17.75 9.47 27.75
C THR A 123 -18.60 8.43 27.02
N GLU A 124 -19.23 7.52 27.77
CA GLU A 124 -20.01 6.42 27.21
C GLU A 124 -21.22 6.92 26.43
N THR A 125 -21.42 6.36 25.24
CA THR A 125 -22.57 6.63 24.38
C THR A 125 -23.10 5.32 23.82
N VAL A 126 -24.40 5.25 23.57
CA VAL A 126 -25.03 4.07 22.99
C VAL A 126 -25.39 4.36 21.53
N LEU A 127 -24.91 3.50 20.64
CA LEU A 127 -25.31 3.47 19.24
C LEU A 127 -26.22 2.27 19.01
N HIS A 128 -27.48 2.53 18.63
CA HIS A 128 -28.43 1.47 18.31
C HIS A 128 -28.21 0.97 16.88
N VAL A 129 -27.90 -0.32 16.74
CA VAL A 129 -27.70 -1.02 15.46
C VAL A 129 -28.23 -2.44 15.53
N ASP A 130 -28.63 -2.98 14.38
CA ASP A 130 -29.15 -4.35 14.25
C ASP A 130 -28.03 -5.39 14.12
N MET A 131 -26.86 -4.96 13.65
CA MET A 131 -25.72 -5.83 13.37
C MET A 131 -24.40 -5.12 13.68
N VAL A 132 -23.43 -5.90 14.13
CA VAL A 132 -22.07 -5.45 14.42
C VAL A 132 -21.10 -6.40 13.73
N VAL A 133 -20.17 -5.85 12.94
CA VAL A 133 -19.19 -6.62 12.17
C VAL A 133 -17.78 -6.23 12.61
N PRO A 134 -17.02 -7.13 13.26
CA PRO A 134 -15.63 -6.87 13.60
C PRO A 134 -14.74 -7.00 12.35
N ALA A 135 -13.95 -5.97 12.08
CA ALA A 135 -12.97 -5.88 11.00
C ALA A 135 -11.63 -5.33 11.55
N ILE A 136 -11.11 -6.01 12.58
CA ILE A 136 -10.01 -5.52 13.43
C ILE A 136 -8.62 -6.02 13.05
N GLY A 137 -8.51 -6.88 12.04
CA GLY A 137 -7.26 -7.42 11.53
C GLY A 137 -7.33 -8.92 11.31
N GLU A 138 -6.15 -9.50 11.09
CA GLU A 138 -5.94 -10.93 10.86
C GLU A 138 -4.80 -11.44 11.74
N GLU A 139 -4.74 -12.76 11.89
CA GLU A 139 -3.67 -13.45 12.57
C GLU A 139 -3.32 -14.71 11.78
N ILE A 140 -2.03 -15.06 11.79
CA ILE A 140 -1.56 -16.30 11.17
C ILE A 140 -2.00 -17.45 12.06
N ASP A 141 -2.69 -18.43 11.49
CA ASP A 141 -2.93 -19.72 12.15
C ASP A 141 -1.63 -20.52 12.14
N PRO A 142 -0.97 -20.69 13.31
CA PRO A 142 0.36 -21.25 13.36
C PRO A 142 0.36 -22.79 13.32
N ALA A 143 -0.81 -23.44 13.23
CA ALA A 143 -0.96 -24.87 13.42
C ALA A 143 0.00 -25.69 12.53
N GLY A 144 0.98 -26.34 13.15
CA GLY A 144 1.99 -27.16 12.47
C GLY A 144 3.20 -26.39 11.91
N LEU A 145 3.26 -25.07 12.08
CA LEU A 145 4.33 -24.18 11.63
C LEU A 145 4.92 -23.37 12.80
N GLU A 146 4.59 -23.70 14.05
CA GLU A 146 4.95 -22.92 15.24
C GLU A 146 6.45 -22.68 15.36
N SER A 147 7.28 -23.65 14.95
CA SER A 147 8.74 -23.55 15.00
C SER A 147 9.35 -22.60 13.97
N LEU A 148 8.57 -22.14 12.99
CA LEU A 148 9.00 -21.23 11.93
C LEU A 148 8.58 -19.79 12.18
N LEU A 149 7.75 -19.55 13.19
CA LEU A 149 7.27 -18.22 13.53
C LEU A 149 8.25 -17.51 14.45
N ASN A 150 8.35 -16.20 14.26
CA ASN A 150 9.10 -15.35 15.15
C ASN A 150 8.26 -14.84 16.33
N GLY A 151 8.89 -14.03 17.20
CA GLY A 151 8.24 -13.43 18.36
C GLY A 151 7.07 -12.49 18.04
N ALA A 152 6.90 -12.11 16.77
CA ALA A 152 5.78 -11.31 16.28
C ALA A 152 4.69 -12.16 15.58
N GLY A 153 4.86 -13.48 15.49
CA GLY A 153 3.89 -14.39 14.89
C GLY A 153 3.95 -14.46 13.36
N HIS A 154 5.03 -14.00 12.73
CA HIS A 154 5.24 -14.08 11.28
C HIS A 154 6.29 -15.13 10.89
N LEU A 155 6.23 -15.61 9.64
CA LEU A 155 7.26 -16.49 9.08
C LEU A 155 8.51 -15.67 8.73
N GLU A 156 9.65 -16.04 9.31
CA GLU A 156 10.93 -15.45 8.98
C GLU A 156 11.54 -16.09 7.73
N ILE A 157 11.89 -15.23 6.78
CA ILE A 157 12.51 -15.62 5.51
C ILE A 157 13.69 -14.71 5.15
N ASP A 158 14.65 -15.26 4.41
CA ASP A 158 15.71 -14.49 3.77
C ASP A 158 15.24 -13.85 2.44
N ALA A 159 16.16 -13.16 1.75
CA ALA A 159 15.88 -12.50 0.47
C ALA A 159 15.43 -13.46 -0.65
N SER A 160 15.72 -14.75 -0.53
CA SER A 160 15.29 -15.79 -1.47
C SER A 160 13.94 -16.43 -1.10
N GLY A 161 13.38 -16.08 0.07
CA GLY A 161 12.19 -16.70 0.62
C GLY A 161 12.47 -17.97 1.43
N ALA A 162 13.74 -18.30 1.71
CA ALA A 162 14.09 -19.48 2.50
C ALA A 162 13.90 -19.22 3.99
N THR A 163 13.39 -20.20 4.72
CA THR A 163 13.28 -20.15 6.19
C THR A 163 14.55 -20.68 6.85
N ALA A 164 14.62 -20.62 8.19
CA ALA A 164 15.69 -21.28 8.95
C ALA A 164 15.72 -22.81 8.78
N SER A 165 14.63 -23.43 8.32
CA SER A 165 14.56 -24.86 8.04
C SER A 165 14.99 -25.15 6.60
N SER A 166 16.01 -26.00 6.44
CA SER A 166 16.55 -26.37 5.13
C SER A 166 15.46 -26.98 4.23
N GLY A 167 15.38 -26.48 2.99
CA GLY A 167 14.38 -26.92 2.01
C GLY A 167 12.97 -26.39 2.25
N VAL A 168 12.76 -25.52 3.24
CA VAL A 168 11.47 -24.90 3.54
C VAL A 168 11.50 -23.43 3.16
N PHE A 169 10.55 -23.03 2.32
CA PHE A 169 10.40 -21.67 1.81
C PHE A 169 9.01 -21.14 2.18
N ALA A 170 8.90 -19.83 2.35
CA ALA A 170 7.64 -19.14 2.57
C ALA A 170 7.53 -17.88 1.70
N GLY A 171 6.31 -17.55 1.32
CA GLY A 171 5.98 -16.35 0.56
C GLY A 171 4.52 -15.99 0.79
N GLY A 172 4.15 -14.76 0.46
CA GLY A 172 2.81 -14.23 0.72
C GLY A 172 2.74 -13.45 2.03
N ASP A 173 1.50 -13.19 2.46
CA ASP A 173 1.17 -12.27 3.54
C ASP A 173 1.55 -12.80 4.94
N ALA A 174 1.77 -14.11 5.08
CA ALA A 174 2.28 -14.71 6.31
C ALA A 174 3.75 -14.34 6.61
N THR A 175 4.42 -13.64 5.68
CA THR A 175 5.82 -13.18 5.81
C THR A 175 5.88 -11.70 6.21
N LEU A 176 7.05 -11.21 6.64
CA LEU A 176 7.26 -9.82 7.09
C LEU A 176 7.31 -8.79 5.94
N HIS A 177 6.25 -8.65 5.14
CA HIS A 177 6.25 -7.72 4.00
C HIS A 177 4.94 -6.95 3.86
N GLY A 178 4.86 -5.81 4.57
CA GLY A 178 4.00 -4.63 4.34
C GLY A 178 2.47 -4.78 4.29
N GLY A 179 1.93 -6.00 4.24
CA GLY A 179 0.50 -6.30 4.34
C GLY A 179 -0.30 -5.94 3.08
N THR A 180 0.35 -5.80 1.92
CA THR A 180 -0.32 -5.56 0.64
C THR A 180 -0.35 -6.80 -0.25
N VAL A 181 -1.39 -6.92 -1.07
CA VAL A 181 -1.50 -8.01 -2.07
C VAL A 181 -0.28 -8.02 -3.01
N THR A 182 0.21 -6.86 -3.42
CA THR A 182 1.38 -6.73 -4.30
C THR A 182 2.66 -7.26 -3.66
N GLU A 183 2.88 -6.97 -2.38
CA GLU A 183 4.04 -7.50 -1.65
C GLU A 183 3.92 -9.01 -1.43
N ALA A 184 2.73 -9.50 -1.10
CA ALA A 184 2.47 -10.93 -0.97
C ALA A 184 2.76 -11.68 -2.29
N VAL A 185 2.34 -11.13 -3.44
CA VAL A 185 2.67 -11.68 -4.77
C VAL A 185 4.17 -11.65 -5.03
N GLY A 186 4.84 -10.54 -4.69
CA GLY A 186 6.29 -10.40 -4.81
C GLY A 186 7.05 -11.44 -3.97
N ALA A 187 6.66 -11.61 -2.70
CA ALA A 187 7.21 -12.61 -1.79
C ALA A 187 6.98 -14.03 -2.30
N GLY A 188 5.78 -14.35 -2.81
CA GLY A 188 5.48 -15.63 -3.45
C GLY A 188 6.37 -15.91 -4.66
N ARG A 189 6.61 -14.89 -5.50
CA ARG A 189 7.51 -15.01 -6.65
C ARG A 189 8.97 -15.26 -6.23
N ARG A 190 9.46 -14.56 -5.20
CA ARG A 190 10.80 -14.78 -4.65
C ARG A 190 10.96 -16.22 -4.14
N ALA A 191 10.01 -16.68 -3.33
CA ALA A 191 10.00 -18.04 -2.79
C ALA A 191 10.01 -19.10 -3.92
N ALA A 192 9.23 -18.90 -4.99
CA ALA A 192 9.23 -19.81 -6.14
C ALA A 192 10.61 -19.88 -6.84
N HIS A 193 11.29 -18.74 -7.00
CA HIS A 193 12.66 -18.70 -7.54
C HIS A 193 13.68 -19.37 -6.59
N GLY A 194 13.53 -19.17 -5.27
CA GLY A 194 14.34 -19.85 -4.25
C GLY A 194 14.21 -21.38 -4.33
N ILE A 195 12.97 -21.88 -4.42
CA ILE A 195 12.67 -23.31 -4.57
C ILE A 195 13.31 -23.88 -5.84
N ASP A 196 13.16 -23.21 -7.00
CA ASP A 196 13.74 -23.67 -8.27
C ASP A 196 15.27 -23.79 -8.19
N ARG A 197 15.94 -22.82 -7.57
CA ARG A 197 17.39 -22.84 -7.40
C ARG A 197 17.85 -23.95 -6.45
N TRP A 198 17.15 -24.11 -5.33
CA TRP A 198 17.42 -25.18 -4.36
C TRP A 198 17.29 -26.57 -5.00
N LEU A 199 16.25 -26.80 -5.79
CA LEU A 199 16.04 -28.06 -6.52
C LEU A 199 17.12 -28.34 -7.58
N ARG A 200 17.76 -27.29 -8.13
CA ARG A 200 18.80 -27.39 -9.15
C ARG A 200 20.22 -27.41 -8.58
N GLU A 201 20.37 -27.36 -7.26
CA GLU A 201 21.67 -27.17 -6.58
C GLU A 201 22.42 -25.92 -7.10
N ALA A 202 21.67 -24.93 -7.59
CA ALA A 202 22.22 -23.66 -8.03
C ALA A 202 22.39 -22.74 -6.81
N PRO A 203 23.38 -21.83 -6.81
CA PRO A 203 23.53 -20.84 -5.75
C PRO A 203 22.21 -20.09 -5.55
N VAL A 204 21.71 -20.12 -4.31
CA VAL A 204 20.58 -19.29 -3.87
C VAL A 204 21.10 -17.86 -3.72
N ALA A 205 21.41 -17.20 -4.84
CA ALA A 205 21.37 -15.75 -4.86
C ALA A 205 19.88 -15.33 -4.82
N GLY A 206 19.56 -14.09 -4.43
CA GLY A 206 18.21 -13.56 -4.62
C GLY A 206 17.80 -13.61 -6.10
N PRO A 207 16.60 -13.11 -6.47
CA PRO A 207 16.37 -12.68 -7.85
C PRO A 207 17.64 -11.96 -8.34
N ALA A 208 18.01 -12.14 -9.60
CA ALA A 208 18.90 -11.16 -10.20
C ALA A 208 18.07 -9.88 -10.24
N ASP A 209 18.02 -9.18 -9.10
CA ASP A 209 17.71 -7.78 -9.06
C ASP A 209 18.67 -7.24 -10.12
N ARG A 210 18.10 -6.74 -11.21
CA ARG A 210 18.68 -5.52 -11.75
C ARG A 210 18.88 -4.70 -10.51
N ASP A 211 20.14 -4.44 -10.14
CA ASP A 211 20.46 -3.66 -8.95
C ASP A 211 19.37 -2.61 -8.84
N GLU A 212 18.63 -2.59 -7.72
CA GLU A 212 17.53 -1.65 -7.54
C GLU A 212 18.13 -0.24 -7.62
N VAL A 213 18.32 0.25 -8.84
CA VAL A 213 18.69 1.62 -9.12
C VAL A 213 17.45 2.36 -8.70
N ALA A 214 17.51 2.89 -7.48
CA ALA A 214 16.44 3.67 -6.94
C ALA A 214 16.12 4.75 -7.99
N PRO A 215 14.86 4.85 -8.43
CA PRO A 215 14.50 5.84 -9.42
C PRO A 215 14.90 7.22 -8.89
N VAL A 216 15.45 8.05 -9.76
CA VAL A 216 15.84 9.42 -9.41
C VAL A 216 14.60 10.18 -8.96
N GLY A 217 14.62 10.69 -7.73
CA GLY A 217 13.55 11.52 -7.19
C GLY A 217 13.35 12.80 -8.00
N ILE A 218 12.21 13.46 -7.83
CA ILE A 218 11.84 14.66 -8.61
C ILE A 218 12.89 15.78 -8.48
N GLU A 219 13.54 15.86 -7.32
CA GLU A 219 14.63 16.78 -7.00
C GLU A 219 15.90 16.57 -7.84
N GLY A 220 16.11 15.36 -8.37
CA GLY A 220 17.23 15.04 -9.24
C GLY A 220 16.91 15.19 -10.73
N LEU A 221 15.67 15.56 -11.09
CA LEU A 221 15.26 15.74 -12.47
C LEU A 221 15.39 17.20 -12.91
N ASN A 222 15.85 17.44 -14.14
CA ASN A 222 15.80 18.77 -14.73
C ASN A 222 14.43 18.97 -15.42
N LEU A 223 13.48 19.50 -14.67
CA LEU A 223 12.10 19.70 -15.11
C LEU A 223 11.93 20.73 -16.25
N ALA A 224 12.97 21.52 -16.57
CA ALA A 224 12.91 22.52 -17.64
C ALA A 224 12.76 21.89 -19.04
N TYR A 225 13.13 20.63 -19.20
CA TYR A 225 13.04 19.88 -20.45
C TYR A 225 11.67 19.20 -20.68
N TYR A 226 10.74 19.30 -19.73
CA TYR A 226 9.45 18.61 -19.81
C TYR A 226 8.28 19.58 -19.83
N GLU A 227 7.26 19.24 -20.62
CA GLU A 227 6.03 20.01 -20.69
C GLU A 227 5.19 19.83 -19.42
N GLN A 228 4.81 20.94 -18.81
CA GLN A 228 3.90 20.94 -17.66
C GLN A 228 2.46 20.72 -18.14
N ALA A 229 1.78 19.77 -17.52
CA ALA A 229 0.37 19.53 -17.72
C ALA A 229 -0.24 18.94 -16.45
N PRO A 230 -1.54 19.20 -16.19
CA PRO A 230 -2.23 18.69 -15.02
C PRO A 230 -2.29 17.16 -15.05
N ARG A 231 -2.28 16.55 -13.86
CA ARG A 231 -2.47 15.10 -13.70
C ARG A 231 -3.85 14.70 -14.22
N ALA A 232 -3.92 13.67 -15.05
CA ALA A 232 -5.19 13.06 -15.44
C ALA A 232 -5.93 12.54 -14.18
N ARG A 233 -7.24 12.81 -14.12
CA ARG A 233 -8.09 12.31 -13.04
C ARG A 233 -8.78 11.03 -13.48
N GLU A 234 -8.83 10.08 -12.56
CA GLU A 234 -9.56 8.82 -12.71
C GLU A 234 -11.05 9.09 -12.91
N ASN A 235 -11.68 8.24 -13.72
CA ASN A 235 -13.12 8.27 -13.92
C ASN A 235 -13.80 7.48 -12.81
N VAL A 236 -14.41 8.20 -11.87
CA VAL A 236 -15.12 7.61 -10.73
C VAL A 236 -16.62 7.73 -10.96
N LEU A 237 -17.35 6.64 -10.72
CA LEU A 237 -18.81 6.62 -10.87
C LEU A 237 -19.49 7.62 -9.89
N PRO A 238 -20.48 8.41 -10.33
CA PRO A 238 -21.23 9.28 -9.45
C PRO A 238 -21.94 8.49 -8.34
N VAL A 239 -21.98 9.05 -7.13
CA VAL A 239 -22.55 8.39 -5.94
C VAL A 239 -23.95 7.82 -6.18
N ALA A 240 -24.81 8.55 -6.91
CA ALA A 240 -26.18 8.13 -7.20
C ALA A 240 -26.28 6.85 -8.07
N GLU A 241 -25.19 6.49 -8.76
CA GLU A 241 -25.09 5.30 -9.62
C GLU A 241 -24.27 4.18 -8.96
N ARG A 242 -23.68 4.40 -7.78
CA ARG A 242 -22.92 3.38 -7.04
C ARG A 242 -23.87 2.38 -6.39
N GLY A 243 -23.65 1.10 -6.60
CA GLY A 243 -24.42 0.03 -5.97
C GLY A 243 -24.21 -1.32 -6.65
N GLY A 244 -24.56 -2.40 -5.94
CA GLY A 244 -24.42 -3.76 -6.46
C GLY A 244 -22.98 -4.10 -6.85
N ASP A 245 -22.80 -4.56 -8.09
CA ASP A 245 -21.55 -5.01 -8.72
C ASP A 245 -20.95 -3.98 -9.68
N ALA A 246 -21.42 -2.72 -9.64
CA ALA A 246 -20.92 -1.68 -10.52
C ALA A 246 -19.46 -1.31 -10.20
N GLU A 247 -18.59 -1.33 -11.22
CA GLU A 247 -17.22 -0.84 -11.13
C GLU A 247 -17.20 0.68 -10.86
N ILE A 248 -16.73 1.06 -9.67
CA ILE A 248 -16.73 2.46 -9.20
C ILE A 248 -15.51 3.19 -9.75
N ASP A 249 -14.32 2.59 -9.64
CA ASP A 249 -13.05 3.20 -10.03
C ASP A 249 -12.64 2.69 -11.42
N ARG A 250 -13.06 3.39 -12.48
CA ARG A 250 -12.86 2.97 -13.88
C ARG A 250 -11.47 3.34 -14.43
N GLY A 251 -10.57 3.83 -13.57
CA GLY A 251 -9.23 4.25 -13.93
C GLY A 251 -9.19 5.37 -14.97
N LEU A 252 -8.11 5.41 -15.74
CA LEU A 252 -7.93 6.35 -16.84
C LEU A 252 -8.49 5.76 -18.14
N SER A 253 -9.06 6.63 -18.99
CA SER A 253 -9.35 6.25 -20.38
C SER A 253 -8.06 5.95 -21.16
N GLU A 254 -8.16 5.21 -22.26
CA GLU A 254 -7.02 4.90 -23.12
C GLU A 254 -6.28 6.15 -23.61
N GLU A 255 -7.03 7.22 -23.96
CA GLU A 255 -6.45 8.51 -24.35
C GLU A 255 -5.65 9.15 -23.21
N GLN A 256 -6.22 9.19 -22.00
CA GLN A 256 -5.55 9.72 -20.82
C GLN A 256 -4.30 8.89 -20.47
N ALA A 257 -4.43 7.56 -20.48
CA ALA A 257 -3.32 6.65 -20.21
C ALA A 257 -2.19 6.82 -21.24
N GLY A 258 -2.52 6.93 -22.53
CA GLY A 258 -1.54 7.21 -23.58
C GLY A 258 -0.94 8.62 -23.49
N GLY A 259 -1.68 9.60 -22.97
CA GLY A 259 -1.18 10.94 -22.64
C GLY A 259 -0.15 10.92 -21.51
N GLU A 260 -0.46 10.25 -20.40
CA GLU A 260 0.45 10.09 -19.26
C GLU A 260 1.70 9.29 -19.64
N ALA A 261 1.55 8.19 -20.39
CA ALA A 261 2.68 7.37 -20.83
C ALA A 261 3.68 8.14 -21.71
N ARG A 262 3.18 9.04 -22.58
CA ARG A 262 4.03 9.88 -23.45
C ARG A 262 4.77 10.99 -22.72
N ARG A 263 4.43 11.24 -21.45
CA ARG A 263 5.07 12.24 -20.59
C ARG A 263 5.91 11.59 -19.49
N CYS A 264 6.25 10.30 -19.63
CA CYS A 264 7.18 9.62 -18.75
C CYS A 264 8.52 10.38 -18.69
N LEU A 265 8.99 10.67 -17.48
CA LEU A 265 10.22 11.43 -17.25
C LEU A 265 11.49 10.56 -17.36
N SER A 266 11.33 9.23 -17.49
CA SER A 266 12.44 8.26 -17.52
C SER A 266 13.45 8.50 -16.39
N CYS A 267 12.96 8.76 -15.18
CA CYS A 267 13.74 9.09 -13.99
C CYS A 267 14.84 8.04 -13.74
N GLY A 268 16.10 8.43 -13.92
CA GLY A 268 17.24 7.52 -13.75
C GLY A 268 17.60 6.66 -14.96
N GLU A 269 17.02 6.90 -16.15
CA GLU A 269 17.30 6.13 -17.37
C GLU A 269 17.82 7.02 -18.51
N CYS A 270 18.92 6.64 -19.17
CA CYS A 270 19.54 7.44 -20.22
C CYS A 270 18.61 7.60 -21.44
N LEU A 271 18.29 8.84 -21.81
CA LEU A 271 17.39 9.16 -22.92
C LEU A 271 18.06 9.24 -24.31
N ALA A 272 19.38 9.11 -24.38
CA ALA A 272 20.14 9.37 -25.60
C ALA A 272 19.88 10.77 -26.22
N CYS A 273 19.55 11.79 -25.42
CA CYS A 273 19.12 13.11 -25.89
C CYS A 273 20.23 14.05 -26.40
N ASP A 274 21.50 13.63 -26.37
CA ASP A 274 22.69 14.40 -26.79
C ASP A 274 23.00 15.68 -25.98
N ASN A 275 22.26 16.01 -24.91
CA ASN A 275 22.53 17.20 -24.08
C ASN A 275 23.94 17.17 -23.48
N CYS A 276 24.31 16.09 -22.78
CA CYS A 276 25.62 15.96 -22.15
C CYS A 276 26.77 16.00 -23.16
N PHE A 277 26.56 15.41 -24.33
CA PHE A 277 27.51 15.42 -25.45
C PHE A 277 27.70 16.83 -26.01
N THR A 278 26.60 17.53 -26.28
CA THR A 278 26.60 18.85 -26.93
C THR A 278 27.11 19.95 -26.01
N LEU A 279 26.78 19.88 -24.72
CA LEU A 279 27.09 20.93 -23.75
C LEU A 279 28.46 20.77 -23.09
N CYS A 280 29.17 19.67 -23.36
CA CYS A 280 30.51 19.47 -22.82
C CYS A 280 31.52 20.43 -23.49
N PRO A 281 32.07 21.42 -22.77
CA PRO A 281 32.97 22.40 -23.38
C PRO A 281 34.30 21.79 -23.80
N ASP A 282 34.72 20.71 -23.13
CA ASP A 282 36.00 20.02 -23.35
C ASP A 282 35.87 18.80 -24.28
N SER A 283 34.68 18.52 -24.83
CA SER A 283 34.41 17.32 -25.65
C SER A 283 34.81 15.99 -24.96
N ALA A 284 34.73 15.96 -23.63
CA ALA A 284 35.06 14.80 -22.81
C ALA A 284 33.93 13.75 -22.75
N VAL A 285 32.76 14.04 -23.32
CA VAL A 285 31.64 13.09 -23.43
C VAL A 285 31.70 12.42 -24.79
N LEU A 286 31.79 11.09 -24.82
CA LEU A 286 31.95 10.28 -26.02
C LEU A 286 30.67 9.48 -26.28
N LYS A 287 30.13 9.59 -27.49
CA LYS A 287 28.93 8.84 -27.90
C LYS A 287 29.27 7.40 -28.27
N THR A 288 28.55 6.44 -27.69
CA THR A 288 28.74 5.02 -27.98
C THR A 288 27.85 4.56 -29.14
N ARG A 289 28.25 3.49 -29.83
CA ARG A 289 27.42 2.85 -30.88
C ARG A 289 26.35 1.94 -30.29
N GLU A 290 26.68 1.28 -29.20
CA GLU A 290 25.81 0.38 -28.42
C GLU A 290 25.72 0.92 -27.00
N ALA A 291 24.65 0.59 -26.27
CA ALA A 291 24.54 0.99 -24.87
C ALA A 291 25.70 0.40 -24.05
N ALA A 292 26.24 1.20 -23.13
CA ALA A 292 27.24 0.75 -22.18
C ALA A 292 26.61 -0.20 -21.14
N SER A 293 27.45 -0.78 -20.27
CA SER A 293 27.02 -1.76 -19.26
C SER A 293 26.01 -1.20 -18.26
N ASP A 294 25.99 0.11 -18.07
CA ASP A 294 25.04 0.86 -17.22
C ASP A 294 23.79 1.33 -18.00
N GLY A 295 23.63 0.91 -19.25
CA GLY A 295 22.52 1.33 -20.12
C GLY A 295 22.70 2.69 -20.79
N SER A 296 23.79 3.42 -20.52
CA SER A 296 24.03 4.74 -21.09
C SER A 296 24.46 4.69 -22.57
N HIS A 297 24.19 5.76 -23.30
CA HIS A 297 24.66 5.94 -24.69
C HIS A 297 25.90 6.84 -24.79
N TYR A 298 26.50 7.18 -23.64
CA TYR A 298 27.63 8.10 -23.55
C TYR A 298 28.61 7.65 -22.46
N VAL A 299 29.90 7.73 -22.74
CA VAL A 299 30.97 7.47 -21.76
C VAL A 299 31.83 8.72 -21.60
N PHE A 300 32.49 8.86 -20.44
CA PHE A 300 33.28 10.05 -20.12
C PHE A 300 34.78 9.74 -20.23
N ASP A 301 35.51 10.55 -21.00
CA ASP A 301 36.97 10.58 -20.97
C ASP A 301 37.43 11.44 -19.78
N TYR A 302 37.68 10.79 -18.66
CA TYR A 302 38.13 11.44 -17.44
C TYR A 302 39.49 12.14 -17.56
N GLN A 303 40.32 11.80 -18.57
CA GLN A 303 41.59 12.53 -18.78
C GLN A 303 41.35 13.92 -19.36
N HIS A 304 40.24 14.11 -20.09
CA HIS A 304 39.88 15.38 -20.70
C HIS A 304 38.82 16.14 -19.90
N CYS A 305 38.00 15.45 -19.11
CA CYS A 305 37.00 16.06 -18.25
C CYS A 305 37.62 17.05 -17.25
N LYS A 306 36.98 18.22 -17.06
CA LYS A 306 37.39 19.26 -16.09
C LYS A 306 36.46 19.38 -14.88
N GLY A 307 35.50 18.45 -14.74
CA GLY A 307 34.61 18.41 -13.58
C GLY A 307 33.62 19.57 -13.46
N CYS A 308 33.30 20.29 -14.55
CA CYS A 308 32.43 21.47 -14.50
C CYS A 308 30.96 21.17 -14.17
N GLY A 309 30.51 19.91 -14.31
CA GLY A 309 29.16 19.47 -13.94
C GLY A 309 28.04 19.85 -14.90
N LEU A 310 28.32 20.51 -16.02
CA LEU A 310 27.28 20.92 -16.99
C LEU A 310 26.49 19.72 -17.55
N CYS A 311 27.17 18.63 -17.86
CA CYS A 311 26.53 17.39 -18.33
C CYS A 311 25.52 16.83 -17.32
N ALA A 312 25.85 16.88 -16.02
CA ALA A 312 24.98 16.42 -14.94
C ALA A 312 23.80 17.38 -14.72
N ASN A 313 24.05 18.69 -14.67
CA ASN A 313 23.02 19.70 -14.48
C ASN A 313 21.97 19.71 -15.61
N GLU A 314 22.40 19.41 -16.83
CA GLU A 314 21.57 19.46 -18.04
C GLU A 314 21.02 18.08 -18.44
N CYS A 315 21.23 17.07 -17.59
CA CYS A 315 20.64 15.75 -17.76
C CYS A 315 19.14 15.80 -17.39
N PRO A 316 18.20 15.60 -18.34
CA PRO A 316 16.78 15.71 -18.05
C PRO A 316 16.30 14.68 -17.02
N CYS A 317 16.86 13.48 -17.07
CA CYS A 317 16.45 12.33 -16.25
C CYS A 317 17.31 12.12 -15.00
N GLY A 318 18.31 12.98 -14.76
CA GLY A 318 19.21 12.87 -13.61
C GLY A 318 20.12 11.64 -13.63
N PHE A 319 20.39 11.07 -14.81
CA PHE A 319 21.21 9.86 -14.97
C PHE A 319 22.69 10.05 -14.61
N ILE A 320 23.22 11.27 -14.73
CA ILE A 320 24.66 11.55 -14.56
C ILE A 320 24.94 12.00 -13.13
N GLU A 321 25.73 11.22 -12.39
CA GLU A 321 26.21 11.56 -11.06
C GLU A 321 27.63 12.17 -11.13
N MET A 322 27.84 13.26 -10.38
CA MET A 322 29.17 13.85 -10.21
C MET A 322 29.83 13.27 -8.97
N VAL A 323 31.02 12.69 -9.15
CA VAL A 323 31.86 12.19 -8.06
C VAL A 323 33.08 13.07 -7.88
N ALA A 324 33.59 13.15 -6.65
CA ALA A 324 34.86 13.84 -6.39
C ALA A 324 36.02 13.06 -7.02
N GLU A 325 37.02 13.77 -7.53
CA GLU A 325 38.28 13.16 -7.97
C GLU A 325 39.10 12.79 -6.73
N ASP A 326 39.59 11.54 -6.68
CA ASP A 326 40.43 11.00 -5.61
C ASP A 326 41.87 11.57 -5.63
#